data_AF-B8KSR6-F1
#
_entry.id   AF-B8KSR6-F1
#
_cell.length_a   1.000
_cell.length_b   1.000
_cell.length_c   1.000
_cell.angle_alpha   90.00
_cell.angle_beta   90.00
_cell.angle_gamma   90.00
#
_symmetry.space_group_name_H-M   'P 1'
#
loop_
_entity.id
_entity.type
_entity.pdbx_description
1 polymer ?
#
loop_
_entity_poly.entity_id
_entity_poly.type
_entity_poly.pdbx_seq_one_letter_code
_entity_poly.pdbx_strand_id
1 'polypeptide(L)'
;MTSLDHRLEIAARLIDVEAALRQLRLWDETPPSAEALASAQPFAVDTLDFYQWLQFIFLPTMHGIIERGQAMPDSCAVAPMAEESFNSTSPPVVELIVTLEELDQLITAAP
;
A
#
# COMPACT_ATOMS: atom_id res chain seq x y z
N MET A 1 -16.31 -13.62 -10.33
CA MET A 1 -15.92 -12.22 -10.10
C MET A 1 -15.87 -11.52 -11.45
N THR A 2 -16.52 -10.37 -11.62
CA THR A 2 -16.28 -9.52 -12.79
C THR A 2 -15.02 -8.65 -12.56
N SER A 3 -14.44 -8.08 -13.63
CA SER A 3 -13.30 -7.15 -13.50
C SER A 3 -13.63 -5.92 -12.64
N LEU A 4 -14.90 -5.50 -12.61
CA LEU A 4 -15.36 -4.41 -11.75
C LEU A 4 -15.40 -4.81 -10.27
N ASP A 5 -15.96 -5.99 -9.96
CA ASP A 5 -16.02 -6.50 -8.57
C ASP A 5 -14.62 -6.60 -7.97
N HIS A 6 -13.65 -7.07 -8.76
CA HIS A 6 -12.25 -7.22 -8.35
C HIS A 6 -11.59 -5.87 -7.98
N ARG A 7 -11.84 -4.83 -8.78
CA ARG A 7 -11.32 -3.48 -8.49
C ARG A 7 -11.96 -2.86 -7.25
N LEU A 8 -13.22 -3.16 -6.99
CA LEU A 8 -13.91 -2.72 -5.78
C LEU A 8 -13.32 -3.38 -4.53
N GLU A 9 -12.96 -4.66 -4.61
CA GLU A 9 -12.27 -5.36 -3.52
C GLU A 9 -10.89 -4.75 -3.24
N ILE A 10 -10.10 -4.47 -4.28
CA ILE A 10 -8.81 -3.77 -4.11
C ILE A 10 -9.03 -2.39 -3.48
N ALA A 11 -9.98 -1.60 -4.00
CA ALA A 11 -10.28 -0.27 -3.45
C ALA A 11 -10.68 -0.33 -1.97
N ALA A 12 -11.46 -1.35 -1.57
CA ALA A 12 -11.83 -1.55 -0.17
C ALA A 12 -10.61 -1.85 0.70
N ARG A 13 -9.68 -2.71 0.26
CA ARG A 13 -8.45 -2.98 1.02
C ARG A 13 -7.51 -1.77 1.10
N LEU A 14 -7.45 -0.92 0.06
CA LEU A 14 -6.68 0.34 0.14
C LEU A 14 -7.21 1.27 1.24
N ILE A 15 -8.55 1.33 1.42
CA ILE A 15 -9.18 2.08 2.51
C ILE A 15 -8.80 1.48 3.87
N ASP A 16 -8.76 0.15 3.98
CA ASP A 16 -8.38 -0.53 5.23
C ASP A 16 -6.91 -0.25 5.59
N VAL A 17 -6.00 -0.19 4.60
CA VAL A 17 -4.60 0.22 4.83
C VAL A 17 -4.52 1.65 5.37
N GLU A 18 -5.23 2.62 4.78
CA GLU A 18 -5.26 3.99 5.31
C GLU A 18 -5.79 4.01 6.75
N ALA A 19 -6.88 3.31 7.02
CA ALA A 19 -7.47 3.24 8.36
C ALA A 19 -6.48 2.66 9.38
N ALA A 20 -5.77 1.58 9.02
CA ALA A 20 -4.76 0.95 9.86
C ALA A 20 -3.58 1.90 10.14
N LEU A 21 -3.04 2.59 9.13
CA LEU A 21 -1.98 3.58 9.32
C LEU A 21 -2.41 4.70 10.29
N ARG A 22 -3.64 5.21 10.16
CA ARG A 22 -4.18 6.22 11.08
C ARG A 22 -4.34 5.71 12.51
N GLN A 23 -4.81 4.48 12.68
CA GLN A 23 -4.94 3.83 13.99
C GLN A 23 -3.58 3.67 14.67
N LEU A 24 -2.57 3.27 13.89
CA LEU A 24 -1.19 3.12 14.32
C LEU A 24 -0.44 4.45 14.55
N ARG A 25 -1.06 5.60 14.23
CA ARG A 25 -0.43 6.93 14.25
C ARG A 25 0.76 7.04 13.27
N LEU A 26 0.69 6.32 12.16
CA LEU A 26 1.66 6.32 11.05
C LEU A 26 1.11 7.04 9.81
N TRP A 27 0.19 7.98 10.02
CA TRP A 27 -0.37 8.78 8.94
C TRP A 27 0.09 10.23 9.09
N ASP A 28 0.94 10.66 8.17
CA ASP A 28 1.50 12.01 8.18
C ASP A 28 0.51 13.02 7.60
N GLU A 29 0.40 14.19 8.22
CA GLU A 29 -0.41 15.29 7.68
C GLU A 29 0.29 16.02 6.53
N THR A 30 1.62 16.00 6.52
CA THR A 30 2.44 16.69 5.53
C THR A 30 3.28 15.69 4.73
N PRO A 31 3.29 15.79 3.39
CA PRO A 31 4.12 14.92 2.57
C PRO A 31 5.62 15.18 2.80
N PRO A 32 6.48 14.16 2.62
CA PRO A 32 7.92 14.32 2.49
C PRO A 32 8.29 15.27 1.34
N SER A 33 9.57 15.65 1.26
CA SER A 33 10.03 16.51 0.17
C SER A 33 9.89 15.83 -1.20
N ALA A 34 9.78 16.63 -2.25
CA ALA A 34 9.69 16.11 -3.62
C ALA A 34 10.91 15.26 -3.99
N GLU A 35 12.10 15.60 -3.47
CA GLU A 35 13.32 14.83 -3.67
C GLU A 35 13.25 13.45 -3.02
N ALA A 36 12.70 13.35 -1.80
CA ALA A 36 12.53 12.07 -1.12
C ALA A 36 11.50 11.18 -1.84
N LEU A 37 10.38 11.76 -2.28
CA LEU A 37 9.36 11.04 -3.06
C LEU A 37 9.84 10.58 -4.44
N ALA A 38 10.93 11.18 -4.96
CA ALA A 38 11.49 10.88 -6.26
C ALA A 38 12.63 9.84 -6.22
N SER A 39 12.86 9.14 -5.10
CA SER A 39 13.87 8.08 -5.05
C SER A 39 13.60 6.99 -6.08
N ALA A 40 14.69 6.51 -6.70
CA ALA A 40 14.67 5.40 -7.65
C ALA A 40 14.89 4.03 -6.97
N GLN A 41 15.17 4.00 -5.67
CA GLN A 41 15.31 2.73 -4.95
C GLN A 41 13.95 2.06 -4.75
N PRO A 42 13.88 0.72 -4.71
CA PRO A 42 12.67 0.00 -4.32
C PRO A 42 12.15 0.52 -2.98
N PHE A 43 10.85 0.76 -2.90
CA PHE A 43 10.17 1.33 -1.71
C PHE A 43 10.74 2.66 -1.19
N ALA A 44 11.57 3.35 -1.99
CA ALA A 44 12.29 4.55 -1.57
C ALA A 44 13.01 4.40 -0.21
N VAL A 45 13.53 3.20 0.10
CA VAL A 45 14.09 2.83 1.42
C VAL A 45 15.25 3.71 1.90
N ASP A 46 15.88 4.44 0.99
CA ASP A 46 16.98 5.36 1.27
C ASP A 46 16.49 6.74 1.75
N THR A 47 15.21 7.07 1.54
CA THR A 47 14.67 8.42 1.74
C THR A 47 13.35 8.47 2.51
N LEU A 48 12.61 7.36 2.60
CA LEU A 48 11.31 7.28 3.25
C LEU A 48 11.27 6.16 4.28
N ASP A 49 10.53 6.38 5.36
CA ASP A 49 10.02 5.28 6.15
C ASP A 49 8.97 4.50 5.32
N PHE A 50 8.84 3.20 5.56
CA PHE A 50 7.94 2.36 4.76
C PHE A 50 6.46 2.82 4.81
N TYR A 51 5.98 3.31 5.96
CA TYR A 51 4.62 3.85 6.06
C TYR A 51 4.42 5.11 5.21
N GLN A 52 5.46 5.93 5.01
CA GLN A 52 5.41 7.11 4.15
C GLN A 52 5.37 6.69 2.68
N TRP A 53 6.13 5.65 2.31
CA TRP A 53 6.03 5.07 0.98
C TRP A 53 4.63 4.50 0.71
N LEU A 54 4.03 3.79 1.68
CA LEU A 54 2.65 3.32 1.58
C LEU A 54 1.68 4.50 1.36
N GLN A 55 1.75 5.52 2.21
CA GLN A 55 0.84 6.65 2.20
C GLN A 55 0.96 7.53 0.95
N PHE A 56 2.17 7.92 0.56
CA PHE A 56 2.39 8.98 -0.42
C PHE A 56 2.71 8.46 -1.82
N ILE A 57 3.08 7.19 -1.96
CA ILE A 57 3.42 6.60 -3.26
C ILE A 57 2.45 5.47 -3.59
N PHE A 58 2.35 4.45 -2.74
CA PHE A 58 1.58 3.25 -3.07
C PHE A 58 0.07 3.53 -3.17
N LEU A 59 -0.56 4.07 -2.11
CA LEU A 59 -2.00 4.32 -2.09
C LEU A 59 -2.44 5.23 -3.26
N PRO A 60 -1.82 6.40 -3.51
CA PRO A 60 -2.23 7.28 -4.62
C PRO A 60 -2.03 6.63 -5.99
N THR A 61 -0.98 5.82 -6.15
CA THR A 61 -0.71 5.11 -7.40
C THR A 61 -1.82 4.09 -7.70
N MET A 62 -2.18 3.26 -6.70
CA MET A 62 -3.22 2.24 -6.87
C MET A 62 -4.60 2.87 -7.10
N HIS A 63 -4.96 3.93 -6.36
CA HIS A 63 -6.19 4.69 -6.62
C HIS A 63 -6.24 5.22 -8.04
N GLY A 64 -5.15 5.82 -8.52
CA GLY A 64 -5.09 6.32 -9.90
C GLY A 64 -5.28 5.22 -10.96
N ILE A 65 -4.72 4.03 -10.76
CA ILE A 65 -4.90 2.89 -11.67
C ILE A 65 -6.37 2.46 -11.70
N ILE A 66 -7.03 2.39 -10.54
CA ILE A 66 -8.45 2.04 -10.43
C ILE A 66 -9.34 3.08 -11.10
N GLU A 67 -9.15 4.37 -10.78
CA GLU A 67 -9.95 5.48 -11.31
C GLU A 67 -9.86 5.60 -12.83
N ARG A 68 -8.67 5.33 -13.39
CA ARG A 68 -8.45 5.37 -14.84
C ARG A 68 -8.80 4.07 -15.55
N GLY A 69 -9.22 3.03 -14.83
CA GLY A 69 -9.51 1.72 -15.39
C GLY A 69 -8.30 1.07 -16.07
N GLN A 70 -7.08 1.40 -15.63
CA GLN A 70 -5.85 0.84 -16.20
C GLN A 70 -5.65 -0.61 -15.74
N ALA A 71 -4.91 -1.40 -16.52
CA ALA A 71 -4.49 -2.73 -16.08
C ALA A 71 -3.74 -2.62 -14.74
N MET A 72 -4.02 -3.57 -13.84
CA MET A 72 -3.28 -3.68 -12.59
C MET A 72 -1.83 -4.11 -12.87
N PRO A 73 -0.89 -3.82 -11.96
CA PRO A 73 0.46 -4.37 -12.05
C PRO A 73 0.45 -5.90 -12.14
N ASP A 74 1.35 -6.47 -12.95
CA ASP A 74 1.49 -7.93 -13.09
C ASP A 74 1.86 -8.63 -11.78
N SER A 75 2.45 -7.89 -10.83
CA SER A 75 2.77 -8.38 -9.50
C SER A 75 2.76 -7.26 -8.46
N CYS A 76 2.44 -7.64 -7.22
CA CYS A 76 2.55 -6.79 -6.05
C CYS A 76 3.08 -7.63 -4.87
N ALA A 77 4.02 -7.07 -4.12
CA ALA A 77 4.68 -7.74 -3.00
C ALA A 77 5.11 -6.70 -1.95
N VAL A 78 4.13 -6.02 -1.35
CA VAL A 78 4.35 -5.00 -0.31
C VAL A 78 4.34 -5.59 1.10
N ALA A 79 3.63 -6.70 1.33
CA ALA A 79 3.53 -7.31 2.66
C ALA A 79 4.87 -7.79 3.23
N PRO A 80 5.77 -8.46 2.47
CA PRO A 80 7.08 -8.86 2.99
C PRO A 80 7.90 -7.66 3.49
N MET A 81 7.80 -6.52 2.80
CA MET A 81 8.48 -5.29 3.22
C MET A 81 7.86 -4.70 4.51
N ALA A 82 6.54 -4.86 4.70
CA ALA A 82 5.86 -4.46 5.93
C ALA A 82 6.31 -5.30 7.14
N GLU A 83 6.45 -6.61 6.96
CA GLU A 83 6.97 -7.53 7.99
C GLU A 83 8.37 -7.12 8.44
N GLU A 84 9.25 -6.83 7.49
CA GLU A 84 10.62 -6.35 7.77
C GLU A 84 10.63 -4.99 8.46
N SER A 85 9.76 -4.06 8.04
CA SER A 85 9.77 -2.67 8.50
C SER A 85 9.17 -2.47 9.90
N PHE A 86 8.06 -3.14 10.21
CA PHE A 86 7.35 -2.91 11.47
C PHE A 86 7.84 -3.78 12.62
N ASN A 87 8.42 -4.96 12.33
CA ASN A 87 9.06 -5.89 13.28
C ASN A 87 8.38 -5.94 14.66
N SER A 88 7.04 -6.00 14.66
CA SER A 88 6.19 -5.92 15.85
C SER A 88 5.06 -6.91 15.70
N THR A 89 4.75 -7.62 16.79
CA THR A 89 3.65 -8.59 16.86
C THR A 89 2.39 -7.99 17.50
N SER A 90 2.31 -6.66 17.62
CA SER A 90 1.11 -6.01 18.13
C SER A 90 -0.09 -6.27 17.19
N PRO A 91 -1.30 -6.51 17.73
CA PRO A 91 -2.45 -6.85 16.90
C PRO A 91 -2.73 -5.86 15.76
N PRO A 92 -2.63 -4.53 15.94
CA PRO A 92 -2.90 -3.59 14.85
C PRO A 92 -1.84 -3.64 13.73
N VAL A 93 -0.58 -3.98 14.04
CA VAL A 93 0.47 -4.17 13.02
C VAL A 93 0.22 -5.47 12.25
N VAL A 94 -0.17 -6.54 12.95
CA VAL A 94 -0.51 -7.82 12.32
C VAL A 94 -1.70 -7.65 11.36
N GLU A 95 -2.76 -6.92 11.75
CA GLU A 95 -3.89 -6.64 10.87
C GLU A 95 -3.49 -5.83 9.63
N LEU A 96 -2.58 -4.86 9.76
CA LEU A 96 -2.04 -4.12 8.62
C LEU A 96 -1.30 -5.06 7.66
N ILE A 97 -0.43 -5.93 8.18
CA ILE A 97 0.33 -6.89 7.36
C ILE A 97 -0.62 -7.83 6.61
N VAL A 98 -1.62 -8.41 7.30
CA VAL A 98 -2.62 -9.28 6.67
C VAL A 98 -3.38 -8.54 5.56
N THR A 99 -3.77 -7.29 5.80
CA THR A 99 -4.44 -6.46 4.79
C THR A 99 -3.55 -6.23 3.55
N LEU A 100 -2.25 -6.04 3.77
CA LEU A 100 -1.26 -5.90 2.68
C LEU A 100 -1.05 -7.23 1.92
N GLU A 101 -1.07 -8.37 2.60
CA GLU A 101 -1.00 -9.69 1.95
C GLU A 101 -2.22 -9.95 1.06
N GLU A 102 -3.41 -9.58 1.53
CA GLU A 102 -4.64 -9.65 0.75
C GLU A 102 -4.57 -8.74 -0.49
N LEU A 103 -4.02 -7.53 -0.34
CA LEU A 103 -3.77 -6.62 -1.47
C LEU A 103 -2.80 -7.21 -2.49
N ASP A 104 -1.68 -7.77 -2.04
CA ASP A 104 -0.67 -8.39 -2.90
C ASP A 104 -1.31 -9.49 -3.78
N GLN A 105 -2.14 -10.34 -3.17
CA GLN A 105 -2.85 -11.41 -3.85
C GLN A 105 -3.91 -10.87 -4.82
N LEU A 106 -4.74 -9.92 -4.38
CA LEU A 106 -5.78 -9.32 -5.22
C LEU A 106 -5.16 -8.62 -6.44
N ILE A 107 -4.11 -7.82 -6.25
CA ILE A 107 -3.47 -7.10 -7.35
C ILE A 107 -2.83 -8.10 -8.33
N THR A 108 -2.08 -9.09 -7.84
CA THR A 108 -1.41 -10.09 -8.69
C THR A 108 -2.40 -11.00 -9.43
N ALA A 109 -3.58 -11.25 -8.87
CA ALA A 109 -4.63 -12.06 -9.49
C ALA A 109 -5.56 -11.26 -10.43
N ALA A 110 -5.37 -9.95 -10.55
CA ALA A 110 -6.23 -9.11 -11.38
C ALA A 110 -6.00 -9.40 -12.88
N PRO A 111 -7.09 -9.51 -13.68
CA PRO A 111 -7.01 -9.81 -15.11
C PRO A 111 -6.68 -8.58 -15.97
#